data_AF-A0A4R0JIH3-F1
#
_entry.id   AF-A0A4R0JIH3-F1
#
_cell.length_a   1.000
_cell.length_b   1.000
_cell.length_c   1.000
_cell.angle_alpha   90.00
_cell.angle_beta   90.00
_cell.angle_gamma   90.00
#
_symmetry.space_group_name_H-M   'P 1'
#
loop_
_entity.id
_entity.type
_entity.pdbx_description
1 polymer ?
#
loop_
_entity_poly.entity_id
_entity_poly.type
_entity_poly.pdbx_seq_one_letter_code
_entity_poly.pdbx_strand_id
1 'polypeptide(L)'
;MHALRHYFASITLADGVNIKELSKYLGHHDPGFTLQMYTHMLPSSYDRAWQAVDRRLERLALRLTEQSRSRADQSPDIENIDRGPDLL
;
A
#
# COMPACT_ATOMS: atom_id res chain seq x y z
N MET A 1 20.55 2.44 30.67
CA MET A 1 19.13 2.45 30.25
C MET A 1 18.88 3.32 28.99
N HIS A 2 19.79 3.30 28.01
CA HIS A 2 19.61 4.01 26.73
C HIS A 2 19.56 3.03 25.55
N ALA A 3 20.38 1.98 25.54
CA ALA A 3 20.44 1.01 24.45
C ALA A 3 19.09 0.35 24.10
N LEU A 4 18.30 -0.09 25.08
CA LEU A 4 16.97 -0.68 24.83
C LEU A 4 15.98 0.32 24.23
N ARG A 5 16.05 1.58 24.68
CA ARG A 5 15.22 2.67 24.15
C ARG A 5 15.61 3.00 22.71
N HIS A 6 16.91 3.01 22.40
CA HIS A 6 17.39 3.17 21.03
C HIS A 6 16.96 2.01 20.16
N TYR A 7 17.14 0.76 20.61
CA TYR A 7 16.71 -0.42 19.87
C TYR A 7 15.20 -0.41 19.57
N PHE A 8 14.37 -0.11 20.58
CA PHE A 8 12.92 0.02 20.41
C PHE A 8 12.55 1.05 19.34
N ALA A 9 13.18 2.23 19.37
CA ALA A 9 12.95 3.28 18.39
C ALA A 9 13.44 2.90 16.97
N SER A 10 14.58 2.20 16.87
CA SER A 10 15.13 1.75 15.58
C SER A 10 14.18 0.78 14.87
N ILE A 11 13.69 -0.25 15.57
CA ILE A 11 12.83 -1.27 14.95
C ILE A 11 11.47 -0.70 14.55
N THR A 12 10.85 0.13 15.41
CA THR A 12 9.53 0.70 15.09
C THR A 12 9.60 1.69 13.94
N LEU A 13 10.69 2.45 13.79
CA LEU A 13 10.88 3.32 12.62
C LEU A 13 11.16 2.52 11.35
N ALA A 14 11.89 1.41 11.44
CA ALA A 14 12.10 0.52 10.30
C ALA A 14 10.77 -0.05 9.78
N ASP A 15 9.84 -0.38 10.69
CA ASP A 15 8.49 -0.86 10.40
C ASP A 15 7.52 0.24 9.92
N GLY A 16 7.96 1.50 9.88
CA GLY A 16 7.17 2.61 9.34
C GLY A 16 6.18 3.23 10.34
N VAL A 17 6.40 3.05 11.64
CA VAL A 17 5.59 3.70 12.68
C VAL A 17 5.72 5.23 12.58
N ASN A 18 4.61 5.93 12.83
CA ASN A 18 4.58 7.38 12.80
C ASN A 18 5.50 7.98 13.89
N ILE A 19 6.39 8.89 13.49
CA ILE A 19 7.33 9.56 14.39
C ILE A 19 6.64 10.29 15.56
N LYS A 20 5.42 10.80 15.35
CA LYS A 20 4.62 11.46 16.40
C LYS A 20 4.14 10.47 17.46
N GLU A 21 3.79 9.25 17.05
CA GLU A 21 3.39 8.19 17.97
C GLU A 21 4.60 7.65 18.72
N LEU A 22 5.70 7.42 18.02
CA LEU A 22 6.96 7.02 18.65
C LEU A 22 7.43 8.06 19.68
N SER A 23 7.33 9.35 19.35
CA SER A 23 7.63 10.44 20.29
C SER A 23 6.80 10.34 21.57
N LYS A 24 5.49 10.08 21.46
CA LYS A 24 4.62 9.86 22.62
C LYS A 24 5.02 8.62 23.44
N TYR A 25 5.31 7.50 22.79
CA TYR A 25 5.74 6.27 23.48
C TYR A 25 7.05 6.45 24.24
N LEU A 26 7.95 7.29 23.70
CA LEU A 26 9.21 7.61 24.35
C LEU A 26 9.06 8.66 25.45
N GLY A 27 7.91 9.35 25.55
CA GLY A 27 7.69 10.44 26.48
C GLY A 27 8.35 11.75 26.04
N HIS A 28 8.67 11.89 24.75
CA HIS A 28 9.21 13.13 24.20
C HIS A 28 8.07 14.13 23.99
N HIS A 29 8.24 15.34 24.51
CA HIS A 29 7.27 16.42 24.33
C HIS A 29 7.26 16.95 22.89
N ASP A 30 8.42 16.90 22.22
CA ASP A 30 8.59 17.34 20.84
C ASP A 30 8.88 16.15 19.91
N PRO A 31 8.05 15.90 18.89
CA PRO A 31 8.35 14.97 17.81
C PRO A 31 9.58 15.35 16.99
N GLY A 32 9.90 16.65 16.89
CA GLY A 32 11.11 17.14 16.21
C GLY A 32 12.38 16.61 16.85
N PHE A 33 12.46 16.64 18.19
CA PHE A 33 13.54 16.01 18.95
C PHE A 33 13.68 14.51 18.66
N THR A 34 12.57 13.76 18.64
CA THR A 34 12.59 12.32 18.28
C THR A 34 13.09 12.12 16.85
N LEU A 35 12.61 12.92 15.90
CA LEU A 35 13.04 12.83 14.51
C LEU A 35 14.53 13.09 14.39
N GLN A 36 15.04 14.16 14.98
CA GLN A 36 16.46 14.51 14.94
C GLN A 36 17.35 13.40 15.51
N MET A 37 16.91 12.79 16.61
CA MET A 37 17.64 11.70 17.27
C MET A 37 17.64 10.39 16.49
N TYR A 38 16.66 10.12 15.62
CA TYR A 38 16.55 8.83 14.93
C TYR A 38 16.56 8.93 13.40
N THR A 39 16.63 10.12 12.81
CA THR A 39 16.58 10.32 11.35
C THR A 39 17.70 9.60 10.62
N HIS A 40 18.86 9.46 11.26
CA HIS A 40 20.03 8.77 10.71
C HIS A 40 19.85 7.24 10.64
N MET A 41 18.86 6.70 11.36
CA MET A 41 18.53 5.28 11.37
C MET A 41 17.42 4.93 10.39
N LEU A 42 16.72 5.92 9.81
CA LEU A 42 15.80 5.64 8.72
C LEU A 42 16.64 5.26 7.50
N PRO A 43 16.59 3.99 7.03
CA PRO A 43 17.10 3.69 5.70
C PRO A 43 16.37 4.60 4.72
N SER A 44 17.02 5.04 3.64
CA SER A 44 16.43 5.92 2.62
C SER A 44 14.96 5.55 2.42
N SER A 45 14.05 6.42 2.90
CA SER A 45 12.61 6.17 2.86
C SER A 45 12.11 6.03 1.41
N TYR A 46 12.94 6.48 0.47
CA TYR A 46 12.79 6.32 -0.96
C TYR A 46 12.59 4.87 -1.39
N ASP A 47 13.48 3.94 -1.02
CA ASP A 47 13.41 2.56 -1.51
C ASP A 47 12.19 1.81 -0.95
N ARG A 48 11.86 2.04 0.32
CA ARG A 48 10.65 1.47 0.95
C ARG A 48 9.38 2.04 0.33
N ALA A 49 9.37 3.35 0.04
CA ALA A 49 8.24 4.00 -0.61
C ALA A 49 8.04 3.46 -2.03
N TRP A 50 9.11 3.34 -2.82
CA TRP A 50 9.08 2.76 -4.16
C TRP A 50 8.54 1.33 -4.14
N GLN A 51 9.10 0.45 -3.32
CA GLN A 51 8.60 -0.93 -3.22
C GLN A 51 7.14 -1.01 -2.75
N ALA A 52 6.70 -0.10 -1.88
CA ALA A 52 5.30 -0.07 -1.44
C ALA A 52 4.35 0.34 -2.56
N VAL A 53 4.76 1.31 -3.39
CA VAL A 53 4.02 1.74 -4.57
C VAL A 53 3.98 0.62 -5.61
N ASP A 54 5.11 0.02 -5.95
CA ASP A 54 5.20 -1.08 -6.93
C ASP A 54 4.28 -2.23 -6.54
N ARG A 55 4.39 -2.74 -5.30
CA ARG A 55 3.52 -3.82 -4.79
C ARG A 55 2.03 -3.47 -4.82
N ARG A 56 1.68 -2.18 -4.71
CA ARG A 56 0.28 -1.75 -4.75
C ARG A 56 -0.22 -1.69 -6.19
N LEU A 57 0.59 -1.17 -7.10
CA LEU A 57 0.29 -1.08 -8.53
C LEU A 57 0.20 -2.47 -9.17
N GLU A 58 1.13 -3.38 -8.86
CA GLU A 58 1.08 -4.77 -9.32
C GLU A 58 -0.23 -5.47 -8.91
N ARG A 59 -0.64 -5.31 -7.64
CA ARG A 59 -1.92 -5.87 -7.17
C ARG A 59 -3.13 -5.26 -7.87
N LEU A 60 -3.08 -3.99 -8.25
CA LEU A 60 -4.15 -3.36 -9.01
C LEU A 60 -4.16 -3.86 -10.45
N ALA A 61 -3.00 -3.99 -11.09
CA ALA A 61 -2.85 -4.52 -12.44
C ALA A 61 -3.42 -5.94 -12.55
N LEU A 62 -3.10 -6.83 -11.60
CA LEU A 62 -3.66 -8.19 -11.56
C LEU A 62 -5.19 -8.21 -11.46
N ARG A 63 -5.77 -7.35 -10.62
CA ARG A 63 -7.24 -7.27 -10.48
C ARG A 63 -7.91 -6.78 -11.77
N LEU A 64 -7.29 -5.82 -12.46
CA LEU A 64 -7.82 -5.27 -13.71
C LEU A 64 -7.74 -6.27 -14.87
N THR A 65 -6.68 -7.08 -14.93
CA THR A 65 -6.56 -8.13 -15.95
C THR A 65 -7.53 -9.28 -15.70
N GLU A 66 -7.75 -9.68 -14.44
CA GLU A 66 -8.78 -10.65 -14.05
C GLU A 66 -10.20 -10.14 -14.36
N GLN A 67 -10.50 -8.88 -14.06
CA GLN A 67 -11.79 -8.25 -14.41
C GLN A 67 -12.00 -8.16 -15.93
N SER A 68 -10.95 -7.89 -16.69
CA SER A 68 -11.05 -7.82 -18.16
C SER A 68 -11.26 -9.21 -18.77
N ARG A 69 -10.59 -10.24 -18.25
CA ARG A 69 -10.74 -11.63 -18.69
C ARG A 69 -12.13 -12.18 -18.38
N SER A 70 -12.65 -11.92 -17.17
CA SER A 70 -14.01 -12.32 -16.78
C SER A 70 -15.11 -11.57 -17.56
N ARG A 71 -14.89 -10.29 -17.92
CA ARG A 71 -15.81 -9.55 -18.79
C ARG A 71 -15.86 -10.10 -20.22
N ALA A 72 -14.74 -10.59 -20.75
CA ALA A 72 -14.69 -11.22 -22.08
C ALA A 72 -15.37 -12.60 -22.11
N ASP A 73 -15.35 -13.33 -20.99
CA ASP A 73 -16.05 -14.62 -20.80
C ASP A 73 -17.57 -14.44 -20.62
N GLN A 74 -18.01 -13.29 -20.10
CA GLN A 74 -19.41 -12.92 -19.93
C GLN A 74 -20.00 -12.10 -21.09
N SER A 75 -19.39 -12.14 -22.28
CA SER A 75 -19.99 -11.50 -23.46
C SER A 75 -21.42 -12.06 -23.61
N PRO A 76 -22.48 -11.24 -23.46
CA PRO A 76 -23.82 -11.75 -23.69
C PRO A 76 -23.90 -12.11 -25.17
N ASP A 77 -24.39 -13.31 -25.47
CA ASP A 77 -24.72 -13.73 -26.83
C ASP A 77 -25.69 -12.71 -27.43
N ILE A 78 -25.17 -11.70 -28.14
CA ILE A 78 -25.95 -10.84 -29.02
C ILE A 78 -26.25 -11.64 -30.29
N GLU A 79 -26.88 -12.80 -30.13
CA GLU A 79 -27.32 -13.65 -31.23
C GLU A 79 -28.77 -14.12 -31.08
N ASN A 80 -29.50 -13.59 -30.08
CA ASN A 80 -30.93 -13.86 -29.93
C ASN A 80 -31.77 -12.58 -29.81
N ILE A 81 -31.55 -11.63 -30.72
CA ILE A 81 -32.60 -10.66 -31.07
C ILE A 81 -33.44 -11.36 -32.14
N ASP A 82 -34.40 -12.14 -31.64
CA ASP A 82 -35.69 -12.48 -32.24
C ASP A 82 -35.78 -12.25 -33.76
N ARG A 83 -35.28 -13.23 -34.52
CA ARG A 83 -35.82 -13.48 -35.85
C ARG A 83 -37.20 -14.10 -35.68
N GLY A 84 -38.25 -13.32 -35.92
CA GLY A 84 -39.59 -13.85 -36.10
C GLY A 84 -40.50 -12.83 -36.81
N PRO A 85 -41.51 -13.29 -37.56
CA PRO A 85 -41.40 -14.23 -38.67
C PRO A 85 -41.74 -13.54 -40.00
N ASP A 86 -41.23 -14.08 -41.11
CA ASP A 86 -41.82 -13.84 -42.44
C ASP A 86 -43.32 -14.15 -42.38
N LEU A 87 -44.18 -13.23 -42.82
CA LEU A 87 -45.51 -13.51 -43.39
C LEU A 87 -46.10 -12.24 -44.03
N LEU A 88 -46.13 -12.29 -45.38
CA LEU A 88 -46.99 -11.58 -46.35
C LEU A 88 -46.76 -10.08 -46.61
#